data_AF-A0A9X8Y7S0-F1
#
_entry.id   AF-A0A9X8Y7S0-F1
#
_cell.length_a   1.000
_cell.length_b   1.000
_cell.length_c   1.000
_cell.angle_alpha   90.00
_cell.angle_beta   90.00
_cell.angle_gamma   90.00
#
_symmetry.space_group_name_H-M   'P 1'
#
loop_
_entity.id
_entity.type
_entity.pdbx_description
1 polymer ?
#
loop_
_entity_poly.entity_id
_entity_poly.type
_entity_poly.pdbx_seq_one_letter_code
_entity_poly.pdbx_strand_id
1 'polypeptide(L)'
;MKVKNLAMIWAALAFSLALALPANAAPSSPGVAVEVLDGYSCDYGVDIPFTRSARTQNYTFALYAGSTAAGTPTVKAEVTITPTAQVNVHLPLRHDAAASSTWTLRVTAHVAPGREAFDREASIDKTFTTPPSCGCAAGTAGAYYVGTGTAASPFQVATPEQLQHVNAHLDKSFLQTKNLDLASRAWTPLGGNGLANFTGSYDGGGHIVSNLKVNAEMAGLFGYIRDGTVQRLGVSRGSATTSGIQGRSGGLAAYALGSSTVSECFAATITASSPHVGGGLIGTAGEGAQITNCYSAGCSVSANYCGGLIGATATAYVTYCHSYGDVLSSSLYYGNLFGSFGGGGSANCVSMAPACGHGAVSSTILGTADAFKKEASFPGWDFSAVWRLDNGAIYPNLRAFNH
;
A
#
# COMPACT_ATOMS: atom_id res chain seq x y z
N MET A 1 -16.11 -31.14 63.59
CA MET A 1 -16.76 -30.00 62.90
C MET A 1 -15.95 -29.70 61.66
N LYS A 2 -16.47 -30.05 60.49
CA LYS A 2 -15.74 -30.01 59.21
C LYS A 2 -15.81 -28.61 58.61
N VAL A 3 -14.64 -28.13 58.19
CA VAL A 3 -14.36 -26.94 57.39
C VAL A 3 -15.33 -26.87 56.20
N LYS A 4 -16.16 -25.82 56.14
CA LYS A 4 -17.01 -25.53 54.98
C LYS A 4 -16.33 -24.47 54.10
N ASN A 5 -15.73 -24.98 53.03
CA ASN A 5 -15.62 -24.41 51.68
C ASN A 5 -15.33 -22.90 51.54
N LEU A 6 -14.04 -22.60 51.34
CA LEU A 6 -13.58 -21.57 50.40
C LEU A 6 -14.07 -21.93 48.99
N ALA A 7 -15.14 -21.30 48.53
CA ALA A 7 -15.52 -21.29 47.10
C ALA A 7 -16.46 -20.11 46.84
N MET A 8 -15.92 -18.88 46.78
CA MET A 8 -16.68 -17.72 46.29
C MET A 8 -15.73 -16.71 45.63
N ILE A 9 -15.07 -17.15 44.56
CA ILE A 9 -14.55 -16.26 43.51
C ILE A 9 -15.32 -16.59 42.24
N TRP A 10 -16.59 -16.20 42.19
CA TRP A 10 -17.38 -16.15 40.97
C TRP A 10 -18.24 -14.87 41.01
N ALA A 11 -17.58 -13.72 41.22
CA ALA A 11 -18.14 -12.44 40.79
C ALA A 11 -17.65 -12.26 39.35
N ALA A 12 -18.55 -12.56 38.41
CA ALA A 12 -18.30 -12.64 36.98
C ALA A 12 -17.47 -11.46 36.44
N LEU A 13 -16.27 -11.76 35.95
CA LEU A 13 -15.66 -10.97 34.88
C LEU A 13 -16.55 -11.15 33.65
N ALA A 14 -17.59 -10.34 33.52
CA ALA A 14 -18.45 -10.33 32.35
C ALA A 14 -17.79 -9.44 31.27
N PHE A 15 -17.39 -10.05 30.16
CA PHE A 15 -16.81 -9.36 28.99
C PHE A 15 -17.70 -9.58 27.78
N SER A 16 -18.27 -8.49 27.24
CA SER A 16 -18.78 -8.43 25.88
C SER A 16 -17.68 -7.87 24.98
N LEU A 17 -17.07 -8.73 24.17
CA LEU A 17 -15.94 -8.38 23.33
C LEU A 17 -16.45 -7.82 21.98
N ALA A 18 -16.67 -6.52 21.92
CA ALA A 18 -16.75 -5.78 20.65
C ALA A 18 -15.40 -5.08 20.46
N LEU A 19 -14.50 -5.72 19.72
CA LEU A 19 -13.16 -5.18 19.43
C LEU A 19 -13.26 -4.19 18.27
N ALA A 20 -12.93 -2.93 18.53
CA ALA A 20 -12.63 -1.96 17.50
C ALA A 20 -11.10 -1.92 17.33
N LEU A 21 -10.63 -1.90 16.08
CA LEU A 21 -9.24 -1.66 15.75
C LEU A 21 -9.11 -0.17 15.43
N PRO A 22 -8.65 0.67 16.38
CA PRO A 22 -8.42 2.07 16.07
C PRO A 22 -7.24 2.23 15.11
N ALA A 23 -7.36 3.22 14.22
CA ALA A 23 -6.39 3.57 13.18
C ALA A 23 -5.04 4.09 13.72
N ASN A 24 -5.04 4.50 14.98
CA ASN A 24 -3.97 5.16 15.72
C ASN A 24 -4.03 4.67 17.17
N ALA A 25 -2.93 4.81 17.93
CA ALA A 25 -2.92 4.63 19.37
C ALA A 25 -3.99 5.53 20.01
N ALA A 26 -5.15 4.97 20.33
CA ALA A 26 -6.17 5.68 21.07
C ALA A 26 -5.68 5.76 22.53
N PRO A 27 -5.68 6.94 23.16
CA PRO A 27 -5.41 7.00 24.58
C PRO A 27 -6.46 6.14 25.31
N SER A 28 -6.01 5.38 26.30
CA SER A 28 -6.92 4.61 27.14
C SER A 28 -7.95 5.56 27.78
N SER A 29 -9.11 5.02 28.16
CA SER A 29 -10.17 5.84 28.77
C SER A 29 -9.65 6.63 29.98
N PRO A 30 -10.17 7.83 30.27
CA PRO A 30 -9.76 8.60 31.45
C PRO A 30 -9.81 7.75 32.74
N GLY A 31 -8.74 7.79 33.54
CA GLY A 31 -8.61 6.98 34.76
C GLY A 31 -8.06 5.56 34.54
N VAL A 32 -7.62 5.24 33.31
CA VAL A 32 -6.85 4.04 32.99
C VAL A 32 -5.39 4.45 32.75
N ALA A 33 -4.47 3.91 33.55
CA ALA A 33 -3.04 4.00 33.32
C ALA A 33 -2.52 2.66 32.77
N VAL A 34 -1.83 2.69 31.64
CA VAL A 34 -1.22 1.51 31.00
C VAL A 34 0.28 1.74 30.87
N GLU A 35 1.08 0.89 31.49
CA GLU A 35 2.53 0.87 31.37
C GLU A 35 2.93 -0.42 30.63
N VAL A 36 3.31 -0.31 29.36
CA VAL A 36 3.78 -1.45 28.58
C VAL A 36 5.20 -1.80 29.01
N LEU A 37 5.35 -2.99 29.58
CA LEU A 37 6.64 -3.55 29.95
C LEU A 37 7.44 -3.84 28.67
N ASP A 38 8.75 -3.58 28.74
CA ASP A 38 9.70 -3.63 27.61
C ASP A 38 9.58 -2.49 26.59
N GLY A 39 8.76 -1.46 26.86
CA GLY A 39 8.72 -0.22 26.07
C GLY A 39 8.22 -0.38 24.63
N TYR A 40 7.57 -1.51 24.31
CA TYR A 40 7.02 -1.74 22.98
C TYR A 40 5.86 -0.77 22.67
N SER A 41 6.02 0.03 21.64
CA SER A 41 4.97 0.93 21.12
C SER A 41 4.81 0.74 19.62
N CYS A 42 3.56 0.78 19.14
CA CYS A 42 3.25 0.90 17.72
C CYS A 42 1.99 1.75 17.54
N ASP A 43 1.79 2.27 16.33
CA ASP A 43 0.64 3.14 16.00
C ASP A 43 -0.71 2.38 15.99
N TYR A 44 -0.67 1.06 16.16
CA TYR A 44 -1.83 0.17 16.08
C TYR A 44 -1.95 -0.66 17.35
N GLY A 45 -3.17 -1.06 17.66
CA GLY A 45 -3.41 -1.85 18.85
C GLY A 45 -4.82 -2.40 18.90
N VAL A 46 -5.13 -2.95 20.07
CA VAL A 46 -6.40 -3.56 20.38
C VAL A 46 -7.06 -2.83 21.53
N ASP A 47 -8.30 -2.37 21.31
CA ASP A 47 -9.12 -1.77 22.36
C ASP A 47 -9.91 -2.86 23.10
N ILE A 48 -9.63 -3.00 24.39
CA ILE A 48 -10.22 -4.03 25.23
C ILE A 48 -11.26 -3.38 26.16
N PRO A 49 -12.57 -3.58 25.91
CA PRO A 49 -13.60 -3.12 26.84
C PRO A 49 -13.51 -3.93 28.13
N PHE A 50 -13.24 -3.27 29.26
CA PHE A 50 -12.93 -3.88 30.55
C PHE A 50 -13.73 -3.23 31.69
N THR A 51 -14.33 -4.04 32.55
CA THR A 51 -14.93 -3.58 33.82
C THR A 51 -14.14 -4.20 34.97
N ARG A 52 -13.58 -3.35 35.82
CA ARG A 52 -12.76 -3.82 36.94
C ARG A 52 -13.59 -4.47 38.04
N SER A 53 -12.93 -5.31 38.81
CA SER A 53 -13.47 -5.85 40.05
C SER A 53 -13.52 -4.75 41.11
N ALA A 54 -14.53 -4.80 42.00
CA ALA A 54 -14.58 -3.94 43.17
C ALA A 54 -13.39 -4.18 44.14
N ARG A 55 -12.70 -5.32 43.98
CA ARG A 55 -11.67 -5.84 44.87
C ARG A 55 -10.24 -5.43 44.52
N THR A 56 -9.98 -4.97 43.30
CA THR A 56 -8.65 -4.50 42.89
C THR A 56 -8.74 -3.44 41.81
N GLN A 57 -7.68 -2.66 41.69
CA GLN A 57 -7.49 -1.66 40.65
C GLN A 57 -6.27 -2.00 39.77
N ASN A 58 -5.46 -2.99 40.17
CA ASN A 58 -4.18 -3.30 39.54
C ASN A 58 -4.26 -4.63 38.80
N TYR A 59 -3.86 -4.61 37.54
CA TYR A 59 -3.93 -5.74 36.63
C TYR A 59 -2.66 -5.85 35.80
N THR A 60 -2.21 -7.05 35.50
CA THR A 60 -1.30 -7.29 34.37
C THR A 60 -2.10 -7.79 33.18
N PHE A 61 -1.95 -7.14 32.03
CA PHE A 61 -2.47 -7.63 30.75
C PHE A 61 -1.30 -8.20 29.93
N ALA A 62 -1.44 -9.43 29.45
CA ALA A 62 -0.43 -10.10 28.64
C ALA A 62 -1.05 -10.71 27.38
N LEU A 63 -0.53 -10.34 26.21
CA LEU A 63 -0.96 -10.83 24.91
C LEU A 63 0.00 -11.90 24.40
N TYR A 64 -0.56 -13.04 24.02
CA TYR A 64 0.16 -14.18 23.45
C TYR A 64 -0.34 -14.44 22.04
N ALA A 65 0.58 -14.68 21.11
CA ALA A 65 0.21 -15.15 19.78
C ALA A 65 -0.32 -16.60 19.86
N GLY A 66 -1.40 -16.88 19.13
CA GLY A 66 -2.02 -18.20 19.09
C GLY A 66 -3.25 -18.33 19.99
N SER A 67 -3.68 -19.57 20.22
CA SER A 67 -4.92 -19.91 20.93
C SER A 67 -4.74 -20.18 22.42
N THR A 68 -3.51 -20.12 22.93
CA THR A 68 -3.16 -20.38 24.33
C THR A 68 -2.16 -19.36 24.87
N ALA A 69 -2.26 -19.03 26.15
CA ALA A 69 -1.28 -18.18 26.84
C ALA A 69 -0.07 -19.01 27.30
N ALA A 70 0.75 -19.40 26.32
CA ALA A 70 1.96 -20.21 26.50
C ALA A 70 3.22 -19.46 26.04
N GLY A 71 4.33 -19.67 26.75
CA GLY A 71 5.62 -19.04 26.43
C GLY A 71 5.73 -17.59 26.91
N THR A 72 6.51 -16.78 26.19
CA THR A 72 6.73 -15.36 26.48
C THR A 72 5.63 -14.52 25.82
N PRO A 73 4.94 -13.63 26.56
CA PRO A 73 3.96 -12.73 25.95
C PRO A 73 4.62 -11.80 24.94
N THR A 74 3.93 -11.52 23.84
CA THR A 74 4.38 -10.56 22.82
C THR A 74 4.28 -9.12 23.34
N VAL A 75 3.26 -8.85 24.15
CA VAL A 75 3.07 -7.57 24.83
C VAL A 75 2.63 -7.87 26.26
N LYS A 76 3.25 -7.21 27.22
CA LYS A 76 2.87 -7.28 28.63
C LYS A 76 2.74 -5.85 29.15
N ALA A 77 1.68 -5.54 29.88
CA ALA A 77 1.46 -4.21 30.42
C ALA A 77 0.90 -4.29 31.84
N GLU A 78 1.38 -3.39 32.70
CA GLU A 78 0.77 -3.12 33.99
C GLU A 78 -0.32 -2.07 33.80
N VAL A 79 -1.52 -2.37 34.28
CA VAL A 79 -2.74 -1.60 34.03
C VAL A 79 -3.39 -1.26 35.37
N THR A 80 -3.54 0.04 35.63
CA THR A 80 -4.29 0.56 36.76
C THR A 80 -5.61 1.17 36.29
N ILE A 81 -6.73 0.68 36.82
CA ILE A 81 -8.07 1.13 36.46
C ILE A 81 -8.75 1.71 37.70
N THR A 82 -9.02 3.00 37.69
CA THR A 82 -9.75 3.68 38.79
C THR A 82 -11.27 3.67 38.62
N PRO A 83 -11.85 3.90 37.42
CA PRO A 83 -13.30 3.91 37.25
C PRO A 83 -13.95 2.57 37.55
N THR A 84 -15.18 2.57 38.08
CA THR A 84 -16.00 1.36 38.26
C THR A 84 -16.88 1.06 37.04
N ALA A 85 -17.09 2.03 36.17
CA ALA A 85 -17.77 1.85 34.88
C ALA A 85 -16.87 1.09 33.90
N GLN A 86 -17.46 0.57 32.82
CA GLN A 86 -16.69 -0.03 31.72
C GLN A 86 -15.77 1.01 31.09
N VAL A 87 -14.52 0.63 30.86
CA VAL A 87 -13.48 1.44 30.23
C VAL A 87 -12.90 0.69 29.03
N ASN A 88 -12.25 1.39 28.12
CA ASN A 88 -11.40 0.76 27.10
C ASN A 88 -9.94 0.85 27.51
N VAL A 89 -9.28 -0.30 27.55
CA VAL A 89 -7.82 -0.43 27.73
C VAL A 89 -7.20 -0.66 26.36
N HIS A 90 -6.34 0.26 25.91
CA HIS A 90 -5.63 0.13 24.65
C HIS A 90 -4.30 -0.60 24.87
N LEU A 91 -4.04 -1.67 24.11
CA LEU A 91 -2.74 -2.33 24.08
C LEU A 91 -2.16 -2.31 22.67
N PRO A 92 -0.86 -1.99 22.50
CA PRO A 92 -0.22 -2.14 21.20
C PRO A 92 -0.23 -3.61 20.76
N LEU A 93 -0.40 -3.87 19.47
CA LEU A 93 -0.48 -5.23 18.93
C LEU A 93 0.34 -5.33 17.63
N ARG A 94 1.27 -6.30 17.57
CA ARG A 94 1.98 -6.64 16.32
C ARG A 94 1.00 -7.31 15.36
N HIS A 95 0.51 -6.60 14.36
CA HIS A 95 -0.31 -7.21 13.32
C HIS A 95 0.55 -7.87 12.24
N ASP A 96 0.15 -9.07 11.82
CA ASP A 96 0.49 -9.54 10.49
C ASP A 96 -0.42 -8.80 9.49
N ALA A 97 0.19 -7.94 8.68
CA ALA A 97 -0.54 -7.20 7.66
C ALA A 97 -1.23 -8.15 6.66
N ALA A 98 -0.74 -9.38 6.46
CA ALA A 98 -1.19 -10.30 5.43
C ALA A 98 -2.41 -11.16 5.83
N ALA A 99 -2.72 -11.32 7.11
CA ALA A 99 -3.73 -12.28 7.56
C ALA A 99 -4.33 -11.98 8.93
N SER A 100 -5.52 -12.54 9.15
CA SER A 100 -6.14 -12.59 10.48
C SER A 100 -5.21 -13.32 11.45
N SER A 101 -4.98 -12.73 12.61
CA SER A 101 -4.15 -13.33 13.66
C SER A 101 -5.02 -13.70 14.86
N THR A 102 -4.77 -14.88 15.42
CA THR A 102 -5.40 -15.32 16.67
C THR A 102 -4.49 -15.00 17.85
N TRP A 103 -5.08 -14.45 18.89
CA TRP A 103 -4.40 -13.99 20.10
C TRP A 103 -5.11 -14.48 21.34
N THR A 104 -4.35 -14.74 22.39
CA THR A 104 -4.86 -14.98 23.73
C THR A 104 -4.44 -13.84 24.65
N LEU A 105 -5.41 -13.13 25.19
CA LEU A 105 -5.22 -12.15 26.26
C LEU A 105 -5.34 -12.88 27.60
N ARG A 106 -4.27 -12.84 28.40
CA ARG A 106 -4.30 -13.19 29.82
C ARG A 106 -4.40 -11.91 30.64
N VAL A 107 -5.43 -11.83 31.47
CA VAL A 107 -5.57 -10.76 32.47
C VAL A 107 -5.34 -11.36 33.85
N THR A 108 -4.36 -10.83 34.57
CA THR A 108 -4.09 -11.19 35.97
C THR A 108 -4.53 -10.06 36.87
N ALA A 109 -5.40 -10.35 37.83
CA ALA A 109 -5.84 -9.44 38.87
C ALA A 109 -4.93 -9.57 40.09
N HIS A 110 -4.27 -8.47 40.47
CA HIS A 110 -3.40 -8.46 41.64
C HIS A 110 -4.17 -8.19 42.92
N VAL A 111 -3.69 -8.74 44.04
CA VAL A 111 -4.29 -8.48 45.35
C VAL A 111 -4.02 -7.03 45.74
N ALA A 112 -5.07 -6.33 46.15
CA ALA A 112 -4.92 -4.96 46.65
C ALA A 112 -4.14 -4.96 47.98
N PRO A 113 -3.29 -3.95 48.24
CA PRO A 113 -2.56 -3.83 49.50
C PRO A 113 -3.50 -3.93 50.72
N GLY A 114 -3.13 -4.75 51.71
CA GLY A 114 -3.90 -4.98 52.93
C GLY A 114 -4.98 -6.08 52.82
N ARG A 115 -5.09 -6.76 51.68
CA ARG A 115 -6.02 -7.91 51.48
C ARG A 115 -5.31 -9.24 51.20
N GLU A 116 -4.00 -9.32 51.44
CA GLU A 116 -3.13 -10.47 51.12
C GLU A 116 -3.52 -11.74 51.89
N ALA A 117 -4.10 -11.58 53.09
CA ALA A 117 -4.60 -12.69 53.90
C ALA A 117 -5.94 -13.26 53.40
N PHE A 118 -6.71 -12.47 52.63
CA PHE A 118 -8.10 -12.78 52.26
C PHE A 118 -8.27 -13.12 50.79
N ASP A 119 -7.41 -12.60 49.93
CA ASP A 119 -7.49 -12.82 48.50
C ASP A 119 -6.23 -13.51 47.95
N ARG A 120 -6.38 -13.98 46.71
CA ARG A 120 -5.32 -14.58 45.91
C ARG A 120 -5.38 -13.96 44.52
N GLU A 121 -4.23 -13.89 43.86
CA GLU A 121 -4.19 -13.52 42.45
C GLU A 121 -5.03 -14.50 41.64
N ALA A 122 -5.64 -13.98 40.59
CA ALA A 122 -6.43 -14.77 39.67
C ALA A 122 -6.18 -14.29 38.25
N SER A 123 -6.08 -15.24 37.32
CA SER A 123 -5.92 -14.96 35.90
C SER A 123 -7.06 -15.55 35.09
N ILE A 124 -7.45 -14.85 34.03
CA ILE A 124 -8.38 -15.34 33.02
C ILE A 124 -7.76 -15.18 31.64
N ASP A 125 -7.95 -16.21 30.81
CA ASP A 125 -7.51 -16.22 29.42
C ASP A 125 -8.71 -16.04 28.50
N LYS A 126 -8.58 -15.17 27.50
CA LYS A 126 -9.57 -14.99 26.45
C LYS A 126 -8.90 -14.99 25.09
N THR A 127 -9.31 -15.93 24.24
CA THR A 127 -8.84 -16.03 22.86
C THR A 127 -9.76 -15.21 21.94
N PHE A 128 -9.16 -14.48 21.00
CA PHE A 128 -9.84 -13.70 19.97
C PHE A 128 -9.07 -13.74 18.66
N THR A 129 -9.75 -13.39 17.57
CA THR A 129 -9.14 -13.25 16.24
C THR A 129 -9.38 -11.84 15.75
N THR A 130 -8.37 -11.23 15.15
CA THR A 130 -8.45 -9.86 14.63
C THR A 130 -9.35 -9.81 13.39
N PRO A 131 -10.47 -9.07 13.40
CA PRO A 131 -11.32 -8.93 12.22
C PRO A 131 -10.62 -8.07 11.15
N PRO A 132 -11.05 -8.14 9.88
CA PRO A 132 -10.60 -7.19 8.87
C PRO A 132 -10.92 -5.74 9.24
N SER A 133 -9.96 -4.84 9.04
CA SER A 133 -10.11 -3.41 9.29
C SER A 133 -10.89 -2.68 8.19
N CYS A 134 -11.02 -3.29 7.01
CA CYS A 134 -11.73 -2.71 5.86
C CYS A 134 -13.25 -2.88 5.87
N GLY A 135 -13.81 -3.47 6.93
CA GLY A 135 -15.25 -3.72 7.07
C GLY A 135 -15.77 -4.94 6.30
N CYS A 136 -14.88 -5.70 5.65
CA CYS A 136 -15.22 -6.96 5.01
C CYS A 136 -15.54 -8.06 6.04
N ALA A 137 -16.33 -9.05 5.63
CA ALA A 137 -16.56 -10.24 6.43
C ALA A 137 -15.24 -11.00 6.70
N ALA A 138 -15.12 -11.61 7.88
CA ALA A 138 -13.98 -12.46 8.20
C ALA A 138 -13.81 -13.60 7.16
N GLY A 139 -12.57 -13.87 6.76
CA GLY A 139 -12.25 -14.85 5.72
C GLY A 139 -12.33 -14.33 4.28
N THR A 140 -12.67 -13.04 4.07
CA THR A 140 -12.60 -12.41 2.74
C THR A 140 -11.15 -12.44 2.23
N ALA A 141 -10.94 -12.96 1.01
CA ALA A 141 -9.62 -13.05 0.41
C ALA A 141 -9.04 -11.65 0.15
N GLY A 142 -7.81 -11.42 0.61
CA GLY A 142 -7.12 -10.13 0.44
C GLY A 142 -7.67 -9.01 1.31
N ALA A 143 -8.50 -9.30 2.31
CA ALA A 143 -8.96 -8.28 3.24
C ALA A 143 -7.80 -7.62 3.98
N TYR A 144 -7.98 -6.35 4.35
CA TYR A 144 -6.99 -5.57 5.08
C TYR A 144 -7.15 -5.78 6.58
N TYR A 145 -6.03 -5.88 7.28
CA TYR A 145 -5.98 -6.03 8.75
C TYR A 145 -5.26 -4.86 9.42
N VAL A 146 -4.70 -3.94 8.63
CA VAL A 146 -3.98 -2.76 9.09
C VAL A 146 -4.39 -1.56 8.25
N GLY A 147 -4.68 -0.44 8.91
CA GLY A 147 -5.17 0.79 8.30
C GLY A 147 -6.69 0.86 8.20
N THR A 148 -7.21 2.06 7.98
CA THR A 148 -8.65 2.34 7.78
C THR A 148 -8.99 2.82 6.36
N GLY A 149 -7.99 2.85 5.47
CA GLY A 149 -8.16 3.32 4.09
C GLY A 149 -8.23 4.84 3.98
N THR A 150 -7.86 5.57 5.04
CA THR A 150 -7.75 7.03 5.04
C THR A 150 -6.32 7.46 4.74
N ALA A 151 -6.11 8.70 4.31
CA ALA A 151 -4.75 9.19 4.02
C ALA A 151 -3.81 9.13 5.25
N ALA A 152 -4.34 9.34 6.46
CA ALA A 152 -3.58 9.26 7.70
C ALA A 152 -3.32 7.82 8.16
N SER A 153 -4.12 6.86 7.69
CA SER A 153 -4.03 5.44 8.07
C SER A 153 -4.42 4.58 6.87
N PRO A 154 -3.53 4.49 5.85
CA PRO A 154 -3.80 3.76 4.62
C PRO A 154 -3.86 2.26 4.88
N PHE A 155 -4.63 1.54 4.07
CA PHE A 155 -4.61 0.08 4.10
C PHE A 155 -3.23 -0.45 3.68
N GLN A 156 -2.66 -1.36 4.47
CA GLN A 156 -1.37 -1.94 4.12
C GLN A 156 -1.53 -3.08 3.12
N VAL A 157 -0.80 -2.99 2.01
CA VAL A 157 -0.79 -3.98 0.93
C VAL A 157 0.48 -4.81 1.04
N ALA A 158 0.33 -5.97 1.67
CA ALA A 158 1.43 -6.90 1.91
C ALA A 158 1.33 -8.16 1.02
N THR A 159 0.21 -8.44 0.36
CA THR A 159 0.10 -9.64 -0.50
C THR A 159 -0.47 -9.30 -1.86
N PRO A 160 -0.18 -10.12 -2.88
CA PRO A 160 -0.85 -10.01 -4.16
C PRO A 160 -2.39 -10.12 -4.07
N GLU A 161 -2.93 -10.88 -3.11
CA GLU A 161 -4.39 -10.95 -2.83
C GLU A 161 -4.91 -9.60 -2.33
N GLN A 162 -4.19 -8.95 -1.41
CA GLN A 162 -4.52 -7.61 -0.92
C GLN A 162 -4.40 -6.55 -2.01
N LEU A 163 -3.42 -6.68 -2.90
CA LEU A 163 -3.31 -5.80 -4.07
C LEU A 163 -4.55 -5.94 -4.95
N GLN A 164 -4.99 -7.17 -5.24
CA GLN A 164 -6.18 -7.39 -6.06
C GLN A 164 -7.46 -6.89 -5.36
N HIS A 165 -7.47 -6.92 -4.02
CA HIS A 165 -8.59 -6.45 -3.19
C HIS A 165 -8.78 -4.92 -3.20
N VAL A 166 -7.84 -4.15 -3.76
CA VAL A 166 -8.01 -2.70 -4.00
C VAL A 166 -9.29 -2.42 -4.81
N ASN A 167 -9.69 -3.33 -5.69
CA ASN A 167 -10.93 -3.23 -6.47
C ASN A 167 -12.22 -3.16 -5.61
N ALA A 168 -12.17 -3.55 -4.33
CA ALA A 168 -13.28 -3.40 -3.40
C ALA A 168 -13.32 -2.01 -2.73
N HIS A 169 -12.26 -1.20 -2.87
CA HIS A 169 -12.02 0.03 -2.10
C HIS A 169 -11.35 1.14 -2.96
N LEU A 170 -11.81 1.32 -4.20
CA LEU A 170 -11.17 2.18 -5.23
C LEU A 170 -11.05 3.68 -4.89
N ASP A 171 -11.73 4.15 -3.84
CA ASP A 171 -11.72 5.52 -3.32
C ASP A 171 -10.82 5.69 -2.06
N LYS A 172 -10.12 4.63 -1.64
CA LYS A 172 -9.33 4.62 -0.39
C LYS A 172 -7.83 4.81 -0.60
N SER A 173 -7.13 4.98 0.51
CA SER A 173 -5.67 5.11 0.57
C SER A 173 -5.00 3.78 0.91
N PHE A 174 -3.90 3.48 0.21
CA PHE A 174 -3.14 2.24 0.30
C PHE A 174 -1.64 2.52 0.41
N LEU A 175 -0.94 1.67 1.17
CA LEU A 175 0.52 1.67 1.27
C LEU A 175 1.04 0.24 1.06
N GLN A 176 1.81 0.03 0.00
CA GLN A 176 2.50 -1.24 -0.21
C GLN A 176 3.69 -1.37 0.75
N THR A 177 3.85 -2.55 1.35
CA THR A 177 4.86 -2.78 2.41
C THR A 177 5.92 -3.82 2.04
N LYS A 178 5.81 -4.42 0.85
CA LYS A 178 6.80 -5.36 0.31
C LYS A 178 6.73 -5.43 -1.21
N ASN A 179 7.77 -5.98 -1.84
CA ASN A 179 7.69 -6.37 -3.24
C ASN A 179 6.67 -7.50 -3.43
N LEU A 180 5.88 -7.43 -4.51
CA LEU A 180 4.79 -8.36 -4.80
C LEU A 180 5.04 -9.07 -6.13
N ASP A 181 5.00 -10.39 -6.14
CA ASP A 181 5.14 -11.21 -7.35
C ASP A 181 3.77 -11.74 -7.81
N LEU A 182 3.41 -11.44 -9.06
CA LEU A 182 2.15 -11.85 -9.69
C LEU A 182 2.28 -13.09 -10.60
N ALA A 183 3.43 -13.76 -10.65
CA ALA A 183 3.70 -14.83 -11.62
C ALA A 183 2.65 -15.96 -11.69
N SER A 184 1.95 -16.24 -10.59
CA SER A 184 0.95 -17.30 -10.48
C SER A 184 -0.49 -16.87 -10.81
N ARG A 185 -0.74 -15.64 -11.28
CA ARG A 185 -2.10 -15.13 -11.50
C ARG A 185 -2.28 -14.36 -12.81
N ALA A 186 -3.45 -14.49 -13.40
CA ALA A 186 -3.94 -13.49 -14.34
C ALA A 186 -4.35 -12.24 -13.54
N TRP A 187 -3.97 -11.07 -14.01
CA TRP A 187 -4.25 -9.82 -13.33
C TRP A 187 -5.53 -9.17 -13.86
N THR A 188 -6.43 -8.81 -12.95
CA THR A 188 -7.54 -7.92 -13.26
C THR A 188 -7.12 -6.50 -12.90
N PRO A 189 -7.08 -5.56 -13.86
CA PRO A 189 -6.64 -4.19 -13.61
C PRO A 189 -7.37 -3.53 -12.44
N LEU A 190 -6.66 -2.66 -11.72
CA LEU A 190 -7.25 -1.88 -10.65
C LEU A 190 -8.06 -0.72 -11.23
N GLY A 191 -9.38 -0.76 -11.00
CA GLY A 191 -10.34 0.15 -11.59
C GLY A 191 -10.50 0.02 -13.11
N GLY A 192 -11.60 0.55 -13.63
CA GLY A 192 -11.98 0.42 -15.05
C GLY A 192 -12.37 -1.01 -15.44
N ASN A 193 -12.47 -1.30 -16.75
CA ASN A 193 -12.89 -2.60 -17.28
C ASN A 193 -14.19 -3.16 -16.65
N GLY A 194 -15.21 -2.32 -16.49
CA GLY A 194 -16.49 -2.69 -15.86
C GLY A 194 -16.56 -2.42 -14.35
N LEU A 195 -15.47 -1.95 -13.74
CA LEU A 195 -15.43 -1.39 -12.39
C LEU A 195 -15.46 0.13 -12.42
N ALA A 196 -15.69 0.75 -11.26
CA ALA A 196 -15.44 2.17 -11.06
C ALA A 196 -13.97 2.51 -11.35
N ASN A 197 -13.68 3.79 -11.59
CA ASN A 197 -12.30 4.25 -11.77
C ASN A 197 -11.57 4.27 -10.42
N PHE A 198 -10.24 4.12 -10.44
CA PHE A 198 -9.43 4.34 -9.26
C PHE A 198 -9.31 5.85 -8.99
N THR A 199 -9.88 6.29 -7.87
CA THR A 199 -9.91 7.70 -7.42
C THR A 199 -9.17 7.91 -6.09
N GLY A 200 -8.77 6.82 -5.44
CA GLY A 200 -8.02 6.82 -4.20
C GLY A 200 -6.53 7.15 -4.37
N SER A 201 -5.74 6.79 -3.35
CA SER A 201 -4.29 7.00 -3.35
C SER A 201 -3.54 5.68 -3.13
N TYR A 202 -2.67 5.30 -4.06
CA TYR A 202 -1.82 4.12 -3.93
C TYR A 202 -0.37 4.55 -3.81
N ASP A 203 0.21 4.38 -2.62
CA ASP A 203 1.62 4.57 -2.39
C ASP A 203 2.33 3.21 -2.44
N GLY A 204 3.21 3.02 -3.42
CA GLY A 204 4.00 1.80 -3.58
C GLY A 204 5.07 1.64 -2.50
N GLY A 205 5.33 2.63 -1.65
CA GLY A 205 6.32 2.53 -0.58
C GLY A 205 7.76 2.35 -1.08
N GLY A 206 8.03 2.54 -2.38
CA GLY A 206 9.31 2.17 -2.98
C GLY A 206 9.43 0.68 -3.30
N HIS A 207 8.31 -0.03 -3.41
CA HIS A 207 8.27 -1.46 -3.73
C HIS A 207 7.80 -1.72 -5.16
N ILE A 208 8.13 -2.92 -5.62
CA ILE A 208 7.91 -3.36 -6.98
C ILE A 208 6.81 -4.42 -7.03
N VAL A 209 5.93 -4.30 -8.01
CA VAL A 209 5.03 -5.38 -8.45
C VAL A 209 5.63 -6.03 -9.68
N SER A 210 5.86 -7.35 -9.64
CA SER A 210 6.55 -8.08 -10.70
C SER A 210 5.69 -9.12 -11.40
N ASN A 211 6.09 -9.49 -12.62
CA ASN A 211 5.50 -10.55 -13.42
C ASN A 211 3.99 -10.32 -13.71
N LEU A 212 3.63 -9.07 -14.01
CA LEU A 212 2.27 -8.67 -14.38
C LEU A 212 1.77 -9.45 -15.60
N LYS A 213 0.53 -9.93 -15.59
CA LYS A 213 -0.06 -10.61 -16.76
C LYS A 213 -1.51 -10.17 -16.96
N VAL A 214 -1.70 -9.17 -17.82
CA VAL A 214 -3.01 -8.58 -18.13
C VAL A 214 -3.39 -8.84 -19.58
N ASN A 215 -4.63 -9.28 -19.79
CA ASN A 215 -5.29 -9.26 -21.09
C ASN A 215 -6.69 -8.64 -20.92
N ALA A 216 -6.82 -7.33 -21.18
CA ALA A 216 -8.03 -6.55 -20.92
C ALA A 216 -8.15 -5.37 -21.90
N GLU A 217 -9.31 -4.71 -22.00
CA GLU A 217 -9.45 -3.53 -22.87
C GLU A 217 -8.58 -2.36 -22.39
N MET A 218 -8.58 -2.12 -21.07
CA MET A 218 -7.70 -1.17 -20.40
C MET A 218 -6.62 -1.97 -19.67
N ALA A 219 -5.53 -2.27 -20.36
CA ALA A 219 -4.48 -3.16 -19.88
C ALA A 219 -3.36 -2.42 -19.13
N GLY A 220 -3.19 -2.75 -17.86
CA GLY A 220 -2.11 -2.28 -17.00
C GLY A 220 -2.30 -2.78 -15.57
N LEU A 221 -1.38 -2.45 -14.65
CA LEU A 221 -1.62 -2.70 -13.23
C LEU A 221 -2.92 -2.00 -12.80
N PHE A 222 -3.08 -0.75 -13.21
CA PHE A 222 -4.32 0.02 -13.13
C PHE A 222 -5.00 0.06 -14.50
N GLY A 223 -6.33 -0.11 -14.53
CA GLY A 223 -7.09 0.05 -15.77
C GLY A 223 -7.34 1.53 -16.05
N TYR A 224 -7.88 2.24 -15.06
CA TYR A 224 -8.21 3.65 -15.20
C TYR A 224 -8.01 4.38 -13.87
N ILE A 225 -7.02 5.28 -13.84
CA ILE A 225 -6.80 6.25 -12.76
C ILE A 225 -7.51 7.55 -13.16
N ARG A 226 -8.45 8.02 -12.33
CA ARG A 226 -9.16 9.28 -12.53
C ARG A 226 -9.19 10.08 -11.24
N ASP A 227 -8.61 11.28 -11.26
CA ASP A 227 -8.47 12.13 -10.08
C ASP A 227 -7.77 11.44 -8.89
N GLY A 228 -7.07 10.33 -9.14
CA GLY A 228 -6.41 9.49 -8.14
C GLY A 228 -4.90 9.73 -8.10
N THR A 229 -4.25 9.24 -7.05
CA THR A 229 -2.80 9.36 -6.87
C THR A 229 -2.14 8.00 -6.88
N VAL A 230 -1.08 7.82 -7.68
CA VAL A 230 -0.21 6.64 -7.63
C VAL A 230 1.23 7.13 -7.52
N GLN A 231 1.94 6.68 -6.49
CA GLN A 231 3.31 7.15 -6.26
C GLN A 231 4.25 6.06 -5.77
N ARG A 232 5.57 6.24 -6.00
CA ARG A 232 6.64 5.37 -5.48
C ARG A 232 6.42 3.88 -5.78
N LEU A 233 5.90 3.58 -6.97
CA LEU A 233 5.52 2.24 -7.40
C LEU A 233 6.23 1.82 -8.68
N GLY A 234 6.89 0.66 -8.62
CA GLY A 234 7.55 0.04 -9.77
C GLY A 234 6.75 -1.13 -10.30
N VAL A 235 6.60 -1.24 -11.61
CA VAL A 235 6.07 -2.43 -12.28
C VAL A 235 7.17 -3.04 -13.12
N SER A 236 7.50 -4.32 -12.90
CA SER A 236 8.61 -4.96 -13.60
C SER A 236 8.27 -6.34 -14.14
N ARG A 237 8.70 -6.64 -15.36
CA ARG A 237 8.53 -7.95 -16.02
C ARG A 237 7.05 -8.31 -16.24
N GLY A 238 6.77 -8.90 -17.39
CA GLY A 238 5.43 -9.39 -17.73
C GLY A 238 4.80 -8.60 -18.88
N SER A 239 3.48 -8.63 -18.98
CA SER A 239 2.75 -8.12 -20.14
C SER A 239 1.43 -7.44 -19.79
N ALA A 240 1.17 -6.33 -20.47
CA ALA A 240 -0.11 -5.62 -20.50
C ALA A 240 -0.60 -5.60 -21.95
N THR A 241 -1.50 -6.53 -22.30
CA THR A 241 -1.95 -6.70 -23.69
C THR A 241 -3.45 -6.49 -23.83
N THR A 242 -3.86 -6.07 -25.01
CA THR A 242 -5.26 -5.94 -25.38
C THR A 242 -5.45 -6.32 -26.84
N SER A 243 -6.61 -6.88 -27.18
CA SER A 243 -7.06 -7.10 -28.56
C SER A 243 -8.17 -6.12 -28.97
N GLY A 244 -8.57 -5.22 -28.07
CA GLY A 244 -9.61 -4.23 -28.34
C GLY A 244 -9.14 -3.22 -29.38
N ILE A 245 -9.97 -2.93 -30.38
CA ILE A 245 -9.68 -1.92 -31.41
C ILE A 245 -9.50 -0.51 -30.85
N GLN A 246 -10.03 -0.27 -29.65
CA GLN A 246 -9.84 0.95 -28.87
C GLN A 246 -9.11 0.65 -27.55
N GLY A 247 -8.39 -0.46 -27.48
CA GLY A 247 -7.68 -0.85 -26.28
C GLY A 247 -6.55 0.12 -25.95
N ARG A 248 -6.27 0.28 -24.66
CA ARG A 248 -5.11 1.05 -24.16
C ARG A 248 -4.24 0.10 -23.36
N SER A 249 -2.92 0.18 -23.55
CA SER A 249 -1.96 -0.61 -22.77
C SER A 249 -0.85 0.24 -22.18
N GLY A 250 -0.56 0.05 -20.90
CA GLY A 250 0.62 0.59 -20.23
C GLY A 250 1.01 -0.29 -19.04
N GLY A 251 2.31 -0.41 -18.74
CA GLY A 251 2.77 -1.29 -17.66
C GLY A 251 2.18 -0.89 -16.31
N LEU A 252 2.16 0.40 -15.99
CA LEU A 252 1.53 0.93 -14.79
C LEU A 252 0.03 1.12 -14.98
N ALA A 253 -0.39 1.83 -16.03
CA ALA A 253 -1.81 2.14 -16.24
C ALA A 253 -2.20 2.20 -17.72
N ALA A 254 -3.43 1.80 -18.04
CA ALA A 254 -3.97 2.07 -19.37
C ALA A 254 -4.43 3.53 -19.52
N TYR A 255 -5.05 4.11 -18.50
CA TYR A 255 -5.43 5.52 -18.45
C TYR A 255 -5.00 6.21 -17.16
N ALA A 256 -4.55 7.47 -17.30
CA ALA A 256 -4.39 8.43 -16.21
C ALA A 256 -4.99 9.77 -16.63
N LEU A 257 -6.22 10.07 -16.18
CA LEU A 257 -7.01 11.22 -16.63
C LEU A 257 -7.53 12.07 -15.46
N GLY A 258 -8.04 13.26 -15.76
CA GLY A 258 -8.45 14.26 -14.77
C GLY A 258 -7.25 14.81 -13.99
N SER A 259 -7.49 15.19 -12.73
CA SER A 259 -6.45 15.71 -11.81
C SER A 259 -5.56 14.59 -11.23
N SER A 260 -5.39 13.48 -11.95
CA SER A 260 -4.59 12.35 -11.51
C SER A 260 -3.13 12.73 -11.31
N THR A 261 -2.50 12.16 -10.29
CA THR A 261 -1.06 12.31 -10.03
C THR A 261 -0.37 10.95 -10.11
N VAL A 262 0.64 10.84 -10.98
CA VAL A 262 1.53 9.68 -11.08
C VAL A 262 2.95 10.16 -10.85
N SER A 263 3.57 9.78 -9.74
CA SER A 263 4.88 10.31 -9.36
C SER A 263 5.86 9.29 -8.81
N GLU A 264 7.14 9.41 -9.16
CA GLU A 264 8.18 8.45 -8.71
C GLU A 264 7.81 7.00 -9.05
N CYS A 265 7.22 6.79 -10.23
CA CYS A 265 6.80 5.48 -10.70
C CYS A 265 7.64 5.03 -11.90
N PHE A 266 7.75 3.72 -12.07
CA PHE A 266 8.39 3.17 -13.26
C PHE A 266 7.75 1.90 -13.79
N ALA A 267 7.99 1.65 -15.09
CA ALA A 267 7.75 0.37 -15.73
C ALA A 267 9.05 -0.14 -16.34
N ALA A 268 9.43 -1.39 -16.05
CA ALA A 268 10.66 -1.98 -16.56
C ALA A 268 10.43 -3.37 -17.16
N THR A 269 10.96 -3.63 -18.36
CA THR A 269 10.89 -4.95 -19.00
C THR A 269 9.45 -5.45 -19.17
N ILE A 270 8.51 -4.55 -19.48
CA ILE A 270 7.11 -4.88 -19.75
C ILE A 270 6.87 -4.98 -21.24
N THR A 271 6.11 -5.99 -21.66
CA THR A 271 5.51 -6.05 -23.00
C THR A 271 4.14 -5.38 -22.98
N ALA A 272 4.04 -4.18 -23.56
CA ALA A 272 2.78 -3.46 -23.72
C ALA A 272 2.30 -3.58 -25.18
N SER A 273 1.12 -4.16 -25.41
CA SER A 273 0.61 -4.39 -26.77
C SER A 273 -0.85 -3.99 -26.89
N SER A 274 -1.15 -3.14 -27.87
CA SER A 274 -2.48 -2.64 -28.15
C SER A 274 -2.68 -2.35 -29.63
N PRO A 275 -3.84 -2.67 -30.23
CA PRO A 275 -4.17 -2.22 -31.59
C PRO A 275 -4.28 -0.70 -31.73
N HIS A 276 -4.40 0.07 -30.64
CA HIS A 276 -4.63 1.52 -30.70
C HIS A 276 -3.53 2.31 -30.00
N VAL A 277 -3.54 2.38 -28.66
CA VAL A 277 -2.58 3.20 -27.91
C VAL A 277 -1.80 2.33 -26.93
N GLY A 278 -0.48 2.43 -26.98
CA GLY A 278 0.43 1.70 -26.10
C GLY A 278 1.56 2.59 -25.61
N GLY A 279 1.79 2.61 -24.29
CA GLY A 279 2.97 3.21 -23.68
C GLY A 279 3.71 2.20 -22.81
N GLY A 280 5.01 2.38 -22.58
CA GLY A 280 5.75 1.53 -21.64
C GLY A 280 5.25 1.72 -20.19
N LEU A 281 4.99 2.95 -19.77
CA LEU A 281 4.44 3.26 -18.45
C LEU A 281 2.91 3.43 -18.49
N ILE A 282 2.40 4.37 -19.30
CA ILE A 282 0.98 4.72 -19.37
C ILE A 282 0.48 4.64 -20.82
N GLY A 283 -0.69 4.04 -21.05
CA GLY A 283 -1.33 4.06 -22.36
C GLY A 283 -1.72 5.48 -22.78
N THR A 284 -2.69 6.08 -22.09
CA THR A 284 -3.17 7.45 -22.36
C THR A 284 -3.15 8.32 -21.11
N ALA A 285 -2.63 9.54 -21.23
CA ALA A 285 -2.67 10.56 -20.19
C ALA A 285 -3.32 11.86 -20.69
N GLY A 286 -3.97 12.63 -19.83
CA GLY A 286 -4.66 13.85 -20.25
C GLY A 286 -5.53 14.50 -19.18
N GLU A 287 -6.27 15.54 -19.58
CA GLU A 287 -7.20 16.28 -18.73
C GLU A 287 -6.56 16.90 -17.48
N GLY A 288 -5.31 17.35 -17.59
CA GLY A 288 -4.57 17.96 -16.48
C GLY A 288 -3.82 16.97 -15.59
N ALA A 289 -3.77 15.69 -15.96
CA ALA A 289 -3.01 14.69 -15.20
C ALA A 289 -1.53 15.08 -15.09
N GLN A 290 -0.94 14.84 -13.92
CA GLN A 290 0.44 15.16 -13.59
C GLN A 290 1.29 13.89 -13.53
N ILE A 291 2.24 13.77 -14.45
CA ILE A 291 3.17 12.64 -14.54
C ILE A 291 4.57 13.18 -14.28
N THR A 292 5.12 12.89 -13.11
CA THR A 292 6.33 13.57 -12.64
C THR A 292 7.34 12.61 -12.05
N ASN A 293 8.62 12.77 -12.39
CA ASN A 293 9.68 11.89 -11.87
C ASN A 293 9.44 10.40 -12.19
N CYS A 294 9.00 10.09 -13.41
CA CYS A 294 8.65 8.73 -13.82
C CYS A 294 9.52 8.24 -14.97
N TYR A 295 9.68 6.92 -15.11
CA TYR A 295 10.42 6.37 -16.24
C TYR A 295 9.92 5.04 -16.79
N SER A 296 10.29 4.75 -18.03
CA SER A 296 10.22 3.42 -18.64
C SER A 296 11.62 2.91 -18.97
N ALA A 297 11.85 1.60 -18.80
CA ALA A 297 13.15 1.00 -19.12
C ALA A 297 13.05 -0.42 -19.71
N GLY A 298 13.56 -0.60 -20.92
CA GLY A 298 13.63 -1.92 -21.56
C GLY A 298 12.27 -2.53 -21.86
N CYS A 299 11.22 -1.72 -21.99
CA CYS A 299 9.89 -2.17 -22.35
C CYS A 299 9.81 -2.47 -23.86
N SER A 300 8.95 -3.41 -24.23
CA SER A 300 8.60 -3.69 -25.63
C SER A 300 7.18 -3.21 -25.88
N VAL A 301 7.01 -2.16 -26.69
CA VAL A 301 5.72 -1.50 -26.91
C VAL A 301 5.30 -1.66 -28.37
N SER A 302 4.07 -2.15 -28.59
CA SER A 302 3.49 -2.33 -29.92
C SER A 302 2.10 -1.70 -29.99
N ALA A 303 1.95 -0.60 -30.75
CA ALA A 303 0.66 0.06 -30.94
C ALA A 303 0.65 1.05 -32.12
N ASN A 304 -0.54 1.49 -32.56
CA ASN A 304 -0.64 2.56 -33.55
C ASN A 304 -0.03 3.87 -33.01
N TYR A 305 -0.35 4.25 -31.78
CA TYR A 305 0.31 5.32 -31.05
C TYR A 305 1.20 4.71 -29.98
N CYS A 306 2.52 4.70 -30.24
CA CYS A 306 3.49 3.93 -29.49
C CYS A 306 4.51 4.84 -28.79
N GLY A 307 4.41 4.96 -27.48
CA GLY A 307 5.36 5.73 -26.67
C GLY A 307 6.23 4.83 -25.81
N GLY A 308 7.52 5.14 -25.68
CA GLY A 308 8.33 4.48 -24.65
C GLY A 308 7.79 4.77 -23.25
N LEU A 309 7.48 6.03 -22.94
CA LEU A 309 6.87 6.41 -21.66
C LEU A 309 5.33 6.40 -21.73
N ILE A 310 4.73 7.25 -22.57
CA ILE A 310 3.27 7.41 -22.70
C ILE A 310 2.84 7.24 -24.14
N GLY A 311 1.85 6.38 -24.41
CA GLY A 311 1.37 6.13 -25.79
C GLY A 311 0.78 7.37 -26.45
N ALA A 312 -0.21 8.00 -25.79
CA ALA A 312 -0.79 9.25 -26.24
C ALA A 312 -1.07 10.19 -25.07
N THR A 313 -0.79 11.48 -25.27
CA THR A 313 -1.18 12.53 -24.33
C THR A 313 -1.77 13.73 -25.06
N ALA A 314 -2.72 14.43 -24.45
CA ALA A 314 -3.39 15.60 -25.04
C ALA A 314 -3.30 16.88 -24.20
N THR A 315 -3.39 16.79 -22.88
CA THR A 315 -3.33 17.94 -21.96
C THR A 315 -2.69 17.57 -20.61
N ALA A 316 -1.90 16.50 -20.55
CA ALA A 316 -1.19 16.12 -19.33
C ALA A 316 0.06 16.99 -19.12
N TYR A 317 0.46 17.15 -17.85
CA TYR A 317 1.73 17.75 -17.46
C TYR A 317 2.75 16.65 -17.20
N VAL A 318 3.77 16.55 -18.04
CA VAL A 318 4.79 15.50 -17.96
C VAL A 318 6.14 16.13 -17.69
N THR A 319 6.70 15.91 -16.49
CA THR A 319 7.94 16.59 -16.07
C THR A 319 8.96 15.66 -15.44
N TYR A 320 10.24 15.92 -15.72
CA TYR A 320 11.35 15.14 -15.15
C TYR A 320 11.20 13.63 -15.38
N CYS A 321 10.78 13.24 -16.59
CA CYS A 321 10.58 11.84 -16.95
C CYS A 321 11.59 11.39 -17.99
N HIS A 322 11.93 10.10 -18.01
CA HIS A 322 12.77 9.54 -19.07
C HIS A 322 12.28 8.21 -19.61
N SER A 323 12.75 7.85 -20.78
CA SER A 323 12.63 6.48 -21.30
C SER A 323 13.98 6.00 -21.81
N TYR A 324 14.29 4.72 -21.56
CA TYR A 324 15.58 4.15 -21.91
C TYR A 324 15.48 2.70 -22.40
N GLY A 325 16.07 2.42 -23.57
CA GLY A 325 16.20 1.05 -24.07
C GLY A 325 14.88 0.37 -24.46
N ASP A 326 13.81 1.13 -24.62
CA ASP A 326 12.52 0.61 -25.06
C ASP A 326 12.55 0.22 -26.54
N VAL A 327 11.93 -0.90 -26.89
CA VAL A 327 11.75 -1.37 -28.27
C VAL A 327 10.33 -1.02 -28.72
N LEU A 328 10.23 -0.12 -29.68
CA LEU A 328 8.95 0.44 -30.12
C LEU A 328 8.60 -0.05 -31.52
N SER A 329 7.39 -0.61 -31.67
CA SER A 329 6.79 -1.01 -32.93
C SER A 329 5.48 -0.26 -33.14
N SER A 330 5.33 0.41 -34.28
CA SER A 330 4.15 1.21 -34.60
C SER A 330 3.79 1.15 -36.07
N SER A 331 2.49 1.27 -36.35
CA SER A 331 1.92 1.43 -37.68
C SER A 331 1.59 2.88 -38.04
N LEU A 332 1.57 3.81 -37.07
CA LEU A 332 1.27 5.23 -37.29
C LEU A 332 2.35 6.16 -36.71
N TYR A 333 2.39 6.35 -35.40
CA TYR A 333 3.30 7.27 -34.74
C TYR A 333 4.01 6.59 -33.57
N TYR A 334 5.33 6.78 -33.50
CA TYR A 334 6.12 6.35 -32.36
C TYR A 334 7.09 7.43 -31.89
N GLY A 335 7.32 7.49 -30.59
CA GLY A 335 8.34 8.34 -29.99
C GLY A 335 8.82 7.73 -28.68
N ASN A 336 10.06 8.04 -28.31
CA ASN A 336 10.67 7.43 -27.13
C ASN A 336 9.98 7.91 -25.85
N LEU A 337 9.52 9.16 -25.77
CA LEU A 337 8.65 9.57 -24.68
C LEU A 337 7.19 9.37 -25.06
N PHE A 338 6.78 9.90 -26.21
CA PHE A 338 5.36 10.00 -26.59
C PHE A 338 5.09 9.42 -27.98
N GLY A 339 4.09 8.56 -28.13
CA GLY A 339 3.61 8.17 -29.45
C GLY A 339 2.93 9.35 -30.16
N SER A 340 1.96 9.96 -29.48
CA SER A 340 1.32 11.21 -29.90
C SER A 340 1.21 12.20 -28.75
N PHE A 341 1.48 13.47 -29.05
CA PHE A 341 1.42 14.60 -28.13
C PHE A 341 0.50 15.68 -28.71
N GLY A 342 -0.73 15.77 -28.19
CA GLY A 342 -1.75 16.72 -28.60
C GLY A 342 -1.70 18.08 -27.89
N GLY A 343 -0.80 18.26 -26.92
CA GLY A 343 -0.74 19.47 -26.08
C GLY A 343 -0.57 19.13 -24.59
N GLY A 344 -0.51 20.17 -23.74
CA GLY A 344 -0.11 20.05 -22.32
C GLY A 344 1.33 20.49 -22.09
N GLY A 345 1.74 20.63 -20.83
CA GLY A 345 3.12 21.00 -20.50
C GLY A 345 4.01 19.77 -20.45
N SER A 346 4.95 19.61 -21.38
CA SER A 346 6.10 18.71 -21.17
C SER A 346 7.35 19.54 -20.91
N ALA A 347 8.06 19.25 -19.82
CA ALA A 347 9.25 19.99 -19.45
C ALA A 347 10.30 19.08 -18.81
N ASN A 348 11.56 19.26 -19.18
CA ASN A 348 12.71 18.55 -18.60
C ASN A 348 12.61 17.02 -18.70
N CYS A 349 11.85 16.48 -19.65
CA CYS A 349 11.85 15.06 -19.99
C CYS A 349 13.04 14.72 -20.89
N VAL A 350 13.51 13.46 -20.86
CA VAL A 350 14.74 13.03 -21.52
C VAL A 350 14.58 11.70 -22.26
N SER A 351 15.03 11.60 -23.51
CA SER A 351 15.01 10.34 -24.29
C SER A 351 16.21 10.14 -25.21
N MET A 352 16.46 8.90 -25.64
CA MET A 352 17.58 8.58 -26.55
C MET A 352 17.34 8.89 -28.03
N ALA A 353 16.08 8.88 -28.45
CA ALA A 353 15.67 9.09 -29.83
C ALA A 353 14.31 9.82 -29.82
N PRO A 354 13.65 10.10 -30.97
CA PRO A 354 12.75 11.24 -31.09
C PRO A 354 11.74 11.26 -29.96
N ALA A 355 11.67 12.40 -29.26
CA ALA A 355 10.90 12.51 -28.03
C ALA A 355 9.41 12.22 -28.27
N CYS A 356 8.87 12.65 -29.41
CA CYS A 356 7.51 12.35 -29.83
C CYS A 356 7.43 11.89 -31.29
N GLY A 357 6.45 11.04 -31.61
CA GLY A 357 6.12 10.64 -32.98
C GLY A 357 5.17 11.59 -33.70
N HIS A 358 4.37 12.35 -32.94
CA HIS A 358 3.43 13.34 -33.43
C HIS A 358 3.27 14.47 -32.41
N GLY A 359 3.22 15.72 -32.89
CA GLY A 359 3.15 16.92 -32.06
C GLY A 359 4.52 17.54 -31.75
N ALA A 360 4.53 18.62 -30.98
CA ALA A 360 5.73 19.31 -30.53
C ALA A 360 5.87 19.18 -29.01
N VAL A 361 7.08 18.86 -28.55
CA VAL A 361 7.39 18.69 -27.12
C VAL A 361 8.66 19.46 -26.76
N SER A 362 8.70 19.99 -25.53
CA SER A 362 9.89 20.64 -24.97
C SER A 362 10.64 19.64 -24.08
N SER A 363 11.48 18.81 -24.70
CA SER A 363 12.25 17.74 -24.03
C SER A 363 13.69 17.70 -24.54
N THR A 364 14.58 17.14 -23.73
CA THR A 364 15.98 16.93 -24.09
C THR A 364 16.15 15.57 -24.78
N ILE A 365 16.61 15.57 -26.03
CA ILE A 365 16.97 14.35 -26.75
C ILE A 365 18.48 14.12 -26.59
N LEU A 366 18.84 13.07 -25.86
CA LEU A 366 20.23 12.67 -25.67
C LEU A 366 20.63 11.66 -26.76
N GLY A 367 21.47 12.09 -27.70
CA GLY A 367 21.89 11.24 -28.82
C GLY A 367 22.80 10.06 -28.48
N THR A 368 23.19 9.86 -27.20
CA THR A 368 24.09 8.77 -26.78
C THR A 368 23.72 8.18 -25.42
N ALA A 369 24.00 6.88 -25.25
CA ALA A 369 23.81 6.20 -23.96
C ALA A 369 24.74 6.74 -22.85
N ASP A 370 25.91 7.27 -23.20
CA ASP A 370 26.84 7.84 -22.21
C ASP A 370 26.35 9.16 -21.61
N ALA A 371 25.48 9.89 -22.31
CA ALA A 371 24.85 11.08 -21.76
C ALA A 371 23.87 10.71 -20.63
N PHE A 372 23.16 9.57 -20.74
CA PHE A 372 22.25 9.07 -19.69
C PHE A 372 22.97 8.70 -18.39
N LYS A 373 24.28 8.49 -18.42
CA LYS A 373 25.11 8.15 -17.26
C LYS A 373 25.64 9.37 -16.50
N LYS A 374 25.29 10.60 -16.93
CA LYS A 374 25.84 11.84 -16.38
C LYS A 374 24.72 12.70 -15.82
N GLU A 375 24.83 13.07 -14.55
CA GLU A 375 23.89 13.96 -13.86
C GLU A 375 23.66 15.28 -14.60
N ALA A 376 24.74 15.85 -15.16
CA ALA A 376 24.71 17.10 -15.93
C ALA A 376 23.80 17.05 -17.18
N SER A 377 23.43 15.86 -17.66
CA SER A 377 22.48 15.69 -18.78
C SER A 377 21.02 15.86 -18.38
N PHE A 378 20.73 16.04 -17.09
CA PHE A 378 19.39 16.09 -16.51
C PHE A 378 19.17 17.40 -15.74
N PRO A 379 19.18 18.56 -16.42
CA PRO A 379 19.05 19.86 -15.76
C PRO A 379 17.71 19.99 -15.02
N GLY A 380 17.75 20.47 -13.78
CA GLY A 380 16.58 20.67 -12.92
C GLY A 380 16.06 19.40 -12.24
N TRP A 381 16.64 18.23 -12.50
CA TRP A 381 16.29 17.00 -11.81
C TRP A 381 16.90 17.01 -10.40
N ASP A 382 16.13 16.58 -9.40
CA ASP A 382 16.59 16.51 -8.01
C ASP A 382 17.32 15.19 -7.73
N PHE A 383 18.64 15.20 -7.86
CA PHE A 383 19.48 14.06 -7.49
C PHE A 383 19.79 13.95 -6.00
N SER A 384 19.33 14.91 -5.18
CA SER A 384 19.49 14.87 -3.73
C SER A 384 18.40 14.04 -3.05
N ALA A 385 17.15 14.13 -3.53
CA ALA A 385 16.01 13.45 -2.93
C ALA A 385 15.29 12.44 -3.83
N VAL A 386 15.23 12.67 -5.15
CA VAL A 386 14.37 11.85 -6.04
C VAL A 386 15.17 10.89 -6.89
N TRP A 387 16.21 11.38 -7.58
CA TRP A 387 16.97 10.62 -8.55
C TRP A 387 18.35 10.23 -8.01
N ARG A 388 18.90 9.14 -8.52
CA ARG A 388 20.28 8.74 -8.30
C ARG A 388 20.89 8.12 -9.55
N LEU A 389 22.20 8.26 -9.69
CA LEU A 389 23.01 7.55 -10.68
C LEU A 389 24.00 6.67 -9.92
N ASP A 390 23.63 5.41 -9.73
CA ASP A 390 24.49 4.43 -9.05
C ASP A 390 25.72 4.10 -9.91
N ASN A 391 26.83 3.69 -9.30
CA ASN A 391 28.03 3.31 -10.04
C ASN A 391 27.73 2.11 -10.97
N GLY A 392 27.96 2.27 -12.28
CA GLY A 392 27.60 1.28 -13.29
C GLY A 392 26.15 1.34 -13.78
N ALA A 393 25.31 2.24 -13.24
CA ALA A 393 23.98 2.49 -13.79
C ALA A 393 24.07 3.07 -15.21
N ILE A 394 23.14 2.65 -16.06
CA ILE A 394 23.07 3.08 -17.47
C ILE A 394 22.04 4.21 -17.70
N TYR A 395 21.22 4.52 -16.69
CA TYR A 395 20.26 5.63 -16.63
C TYR A 395 19.96 6.00 -15.15
N PRO A 396 19.38 7.18 -14.87
CA PRO A 396 18.97 7.57 -13.52
C PRO A 396 17.86 6.68 -12.96
N ASN A 397 18.02 6.25 -11.71
CA ASN A 397 17.05 5.46 -10.97
C ASN A 397 16.40 6.29 -9.86
N LEU A 398 15.22 5.84 -9.40
CA LEU A 398 14.49 6.51 -8.33
C LEU A 398 15.01 6.08 -6.95
N ARG A 399 15.30 7.07 -6.09
CA ARG A 399 15.79 6.87 -4.73
C ARG A 399 14.82 6.08 -3.85
N ALA A 400 13.51 6.21 -4.10
CA ALA A 400 12.47 5.52 -3.36
C ALA A 400 12.64 3.99 -3.29
N PHE A 401 13.30 3.35 -4.27
CA PHE A 401 13.40 1.89 -4.39
C PHE A 401 14.67 1.27 -3.78
N ASN A 402 15.40 2.01 -2.93
CA ASN A 402 16.50 1.47 -2.15
C ASN A 402 16.00 1.00 -0.78
N HIS A 403 15.72 -0.30 -0.67
CA HIS A 403 15.47 -0.99 0.59
C HIS A 403 16.44 -2.14 0.75
#